data_AF-A0A8J8PA04-F1
#
_entry.id   AF-A0A8J8PA04-F1
#
_cell.length_a   1.000
_cell.length_b   1.000
_cell.length_c   1.000
_cell.angle_alpha   90.00
_cell.angle_beta   90.00
_cell.angle_gamma   90.00
#
_symmetry.space_group_name_H-M   'P 1'
#
loop_
_entity.id
_entity.type
_entity.pdbx_description
1 polymer ?
#
loop_
_entity_poly.entity_id
_entity_poly.type
_entity_poly.pdbx_seq_one_letter_code
_entity_poly.pdbx_strand_id
1 'polypeptide(L)' 'MNLIFLPPSSPHLNPLEKVWDFLKWIIVPIIVQNEDEFFELLKDTFDRITNRISFAKKWCQKLLSLHKLF' A
#
# COMPACT_ATOMS: atom_id res chain seq x y z
N MET A 1 -0.77 12.33 17.87
CA MET A 1 -0.51 11.86 16.49
C MET A 1 -0.07 13.05 15.67
N ASN A 2 0.97 12.91 14.85
CA ASN A 2 1.40 13.96 13.92
C ASN A 2 0.91 13.58 12.51
N LEU A 3 0.26 14.51 11.81
CA LEU A 3 -0.17 14.29 10.42
C LEU A 3 0.97 14.68 9.47
N ILE A 4 1.17 13.86 8.44
CA ILE A 4 2.10 14.19 7.34
C ILE A 4 1.25 14.64 6.16
N PHE A 5 1.37 15.91 5.78
CA PHE A 5 0.70 16.45 4.62
C PHE A 5 1.50 16.12 3.35
N LEU A 6 0.83 15.52 2.38
CA LEU A 6 1.38 15.32 1.05
C LEU A 6 1.05 16.55 0.18
N PRO A 7 1.95 16.95 -0.73
CA PRO A 7 1.63 17.94 -1.75
C PRO A 7 0.36 17.55 -2.54
N PRO A 8 -0.44 18.51 -3.00
CA PRO A 8 -1.59 18.24 -3.86
C PRO A 8 -1.21 17.37 -5.05
N SER A 9 -2.14 16.52 -5.50
CA SER A 9 -1.97 15.67 -6.68
C SER A 9 -0.73 14.77 -6.66
N SER A 10 -0.26 14.37 -5.48
CA SER A 10 0.94 13.54 -5.31
C SER A 10 0.66 12.12 -4.77
N PRO A 11 -0.18 11.31 -5.47
CA PRO A 11 -0.50 9.95 -5.03
C PRO A 11 0.75 9.07 -4.95
N HIS A 12 1.75 9.31 -5.80
CA HIS A 12 3.04 8.62 -5.79
C HIS A 12 3.81 8.74 -4.46
N LEU A 13 3.42 9.64 -3.56
CA LEU A 13 3.99 9.82 -2.22
C LEU A 13 3.22 9.09 -1.12
N ASN A 14 1.96 8.74 -1.38
CA ASN A 14 1.13 7.99 -0.46
C ASN A 14 1.55 6.51 -0.47
N PRO A 15 2.01 5.94 0.67
CA PRO A 15 2.41 4.52 0.73
C PRO A 15 1.29 3.58 0.31
N LEU A 16 0.04 3.98 0.55
CA LEU A 16 -1.14 3.18 0.28
C LEU A 16 -1.29 2.86 -1.22
N GLU A 17 -0.86 3.75 -2.14
CA GLU A 17 -0.92 3.48 -3.58
C GLU A 17 -0.12 2.23 -3.96
N LYS A 18 1.05 2.03 -3.34
CA LYS A 18 1.85 0.84 -3.60
C LYS A 18 1.22 -0.41 -3.01
N VAL A 19 0.53 -0.31 -1.88
CA VAL A 19 -0.24 -1.43 -1.32
C VAL A 19 -1.34 -1.82 -2.30
N TRP A 20 -2.09 -0.84 -2.82
CA TRP A 20 -3.14 -1.07 -3.81
C TRP A 20 -2.63 -1.68 -5.11
N ASP A 21 -1.47 -1.24 -5.62
CA ASP A 21 -0.84 -1.84 -6.80
C ASP A 21 -0.60 -3.35 -6.60
N PHE A 22 -0.03 -3.74 -5.45
CA PHE A 22 0.24 -5.14 -5.14
C PHE A 22 -1.04 -5.94 -4.88
N LEU A 23 -1.99 -5.38 -4.14
CA LEU A 23 -3.29 -6.02 -3.90
C LEU A 23 -3.98 -6.36 -5.20
N LYS A 24 -4.12 -5.38 -6.11
CA LYS A 24 -4.73 -5.59 -7.44
C LYS A 24 -3.99 -6.68 -8.21
N TRP A 25 -2.66 -6.64 -8.23
CA TRP A 25 -1.86 -7.64 -8.95
C TRP A 25 -2.11 -9.08 -8.46
N ILE A 26 -2.28 -9.27 -7.15
CA ILE A 26 -2.52 -10.59 -6.56
C ILE A 26 -3.98 -11.03 -6.71
N ILE A 27 -4.93 -10.13 -6.49
CA ILE A 27 -6.35 -10.46 -6.32
C ILE A 27 -7.09 -10.53 -7.67
N VAL A 28 -6.77 -9.67 -8.64
CA VAL A 28 -7.44 -9.62 -9.95
C VAL A 28 -7.58 -10.97 -10.67
N PRO A 29 -6.56 -11.86 -10.70
CA PRO A 29 -6.71 -13.15 -11.37
C PRO A 29 -7.53 -14.18 -10.59
N ILE A 30 -7.94 -13.90 -9.34
CA ILE A 30 -8.63 -14.85 -8.47
C ILE A 30 -10.14 -14.66 -8.62
N ILE A 31 -10.84 -15.75 -8.96
CA ILE A 31 -12.30 -15.80 -8.99
C ILE A 31 -12.80 -16.24 -7.62
N VAL A 32 -13.74 -15.49 -7.07
CA VAL A 32 -14.40 -15.74 -5.79
C VAL A 32 -15.90 -15.89 -6.02
N GLN A 33 -16.58 -16.64 -5.15
CA GLN A 33 -17.99 -16.98 -5.31
C GLN A 33 -18.93 -15.86 -4.88
N ASN A 34 -18.51 -15.03 -3.92
CA ASN A 34 -19.33 -13.95 -3.36
C ASN A 34 -18.47 -12.82 -2.76
N GLU A 35 -19.15 -11.78 -2.30
CA GLU A 35 -18.53 -10.58 -1.71
C GLU A 35 -17.78 -10.89 -0.41
N ASP A 36 -18.29 -11.78 0.44
CA ASP A 36 -17.64 -12.11 1.72
C ASP A 36 -16.28 -12.79 1.47
N GLU A 37 -16.22 -13.72 0.51
CA GLU A 37 -14.97 -14.37 0.11
C GLU A 37 -13.98 -13.37 -0.51
N PHE A 38 -14.49 -12.41 -1.31
CA PHE A 38 -13.65 -11.31 -1.81
C PHE A 38 -13.06 -10.48 -0.66
N PHE A 39 -13.87 -10.16 0.35
CA PHE A 39 -13.46 -9.33 1.48
C PHE A 39 -12.39 -10.01 2.33
N GLU A 40 -12.56 -11.30 2.63
CA GLU A 40 -11.56 -12.09 3.37
C GLU A 40 -10.27 -12.23 2.56
N LEU A 41 -10.34 -12.51 1.25
CA LEU A 41 -9.17 -12.56 0.38
C LEU A 41 -8.41 -11.23 0.36
N LEU A 42 -9.15 -10.11 0.28
CA LEU A 42 -8.57 -8.77 0.26
C LEU A 42 -7.86 -8.45 1.57
N LYS A 43 -8.49 -8.77 2.70
CA LYS A 43 -7.97 -8.56 4.05
C LYS A 43 -6.71 -9.40 4.30
N ASP A 44 -6.76 -10.70 4.04
CA ASP A 44 -5.62 -11.60 4.20
C ASP A 44 -4.43 -11.18 3.33
N THR A 45 -4.71 -10.76 2.09
CA THR A 45 -3.67 -10.28 1.19
C THR A 45 -3.07 -8.97 1.67
N PHE A 46 -3.90 -8.04 2.16
CA PHE A 46 -3.45 -6.77 2.73
C PHE A 46 -2.53 -6.99 3.92
N ASP A 47 -2.94 -7.83 4.87
CA ASP A 47 -2.15 -8.16 6.06
C ASP A 47 -0.83 -8.82 5.67
N ARG A 48 -0.84 -9.75 4.70
CA ARG A 48 0.37 -10.41 4.20
C ARG A 48 1.35 -9.44 3.52
N ILE A 49 0.87 -8.40 2.85
CA ILE A 49 1.72 -7.39 2.20
C ILE A 49 2.28 -6.43 3.24
N THR A 50 1.42 -5.89 4.11
CA THR A 50 1.76 -4.79 5.02
C THR A 50 2.57 -5.24 6.23
N ASN A 51 2.41 -6.50 6.67
CA ASN A 51 3.24 -7.07 7.74
C ASN A 51 4.70 -7.31 7.32
N ARG A 52 5.06 -7.15 6.04
CA ARG A 52 6.46 -7.26 5.61
C ARG A 52 7.22 -5.96 5.94
N ILE A 53 8.24 -6.07 6.79
CA ILE A 53 9.16 -4.98 7.17
C ILE A 53 9.76 -4.29 5.93
N SER A 54 9.97 -5.03 4.83
CA SER A 54 10.49 -4.46 3.58
C SER A 54 9.57 -3.39 2.97
N PHE A 55 8.25 -3.49 3.17
CA PHE A 55 7.29 -2.50 2.66
C PHE A 55 7.46 -1.17 3.41
N ALA A 56 7.41 -1.22 4.75
CA ALA A 56 7.62 -0.06 5.60
C ALA A 56 9.00 0.58 5.35
N LYS A 57 10.06 -0.25 5.27
CA LYS A 57 11.43 0.22 4.99
C LYS A 57 11.54 0.94 3.66
N LYS A 58 10.96 0.39 2.59
CA LYS A 58 10.98 0.99 1.25
C LYS A 58 10.27 2.34 1.22
N TRP A 59 9.16 2.47 1.95
CA TRP A 59 8.46 3.75 2.06
C TRP A 59 9.26 4.78 2.86
N CYS A 60 9.79 4.41 4.03
CA CYS A 60 10.64 5.32 4.82
C CYS A 60 11.84 5.82 4.01
N GLN A 61 12.50 4.95 3.24
CA GLN A 61 13.59 5.33 2.34
C GLN A 61 13.13 6.36 1.28
N LYS A 62 11.97 6.16 0.67
CA LYS A 62 11.41 7.09 -0.31
C LYS A 62 11.09 8.45 0.33
N LEU A 63 10.46 8.46 1.50
CA LEU A 63 10.14 9.69 2.24
C LEU A 63 11.41 10.46 2.64
N LEU A 64 12.42 9.77 3.17
CA LEU A 64 13.69 10.37 3.56
C LEU A 64 14.46 10.90 2.34
N SER A 65 14.37 10.24 1.18
CA SER A 65 15.00 10.74 -0.05
C SER A 65 14.38 12.04 -0.55
N LEU A 66 13.06 12.23 -0.36
CA LEU A 66 12.37 13.46 -0.73
C LEU A 66 12.75 14.63 0.18
N HIS A 67 12.90 14.39 1.49
CA HIS A 67 13.37 15.41 2.42
C HIS A 67 14.82 15.87 2.15
N LYS A 68 15.62 15.11 1.39
CA LYS A 68 16.97 15.52 0.99
C LYS A 68 17.00 16.37 -0.27
N LEU A 69 15.87 16.49 -0.98
CA LEU A 69 15.74 17.26 -2.22
C LEU A 69 15.17 18.67 -1.98
N PHE A 70 14.74 18.96 -0.74
CA PHE A 70 14.27 20.26 -0.25
C PHE A 70 15.14 20.70 0.92
#